data_AF-A0A0R2FKJ7-F1
#
_entry.id   AF-A0A0R2FKJ7-F1
#
_cell.length_a   1.000
_cell.length_b   1.000
_cell.length_c   1.000
_cell.angle_alpha   90.00
_cell.angle_beta   90.00
_cell.angle_gamma   90.00
#
_symmetry.space_group_name_H-M   'P 1'
#
loop_
_entity.id
_entity.type
_entity.pdbx_description
1 polymer ?
#
loop_
_entity_poly.entity_id
_entity_poly.type
_entity_poly.pdbx_seq_one_letter_code
_entity_poly.pdbx_strand_id
1 'polypeptide(L)'
;MSKSPLARIPTVPLLVMIALTVVVAYWLAWRYRRSYDPQRLIRGYVIYAPVALTLALLLQVQLVLAIGIWLAGAGVLATRSNHYFYEHR
;
A
#
# COMPACT_ATOMS: atom_id res chain seq x y z
N MET A 1 -20.78 29.45 3.05
CA MET A 1 -19.92 28.37 3.58
C MET A 1 -19.70 27.34 2.49
N SER A 2 -18.54 27.37 1.84
CA SER A 2 -18.14 26.33 0.88
C SER A 2 -18.03 25.00 1.64
N LYS A 3 -19.00 24.10 1.43
CA LYS A 3 -18.91 22.70 1.89
C LYS A 3 -17.85 22.01 1.05
N SER A 4 -16.58 22.33 1.27
CA SER A 4 -15.49 21.69 0.53
C SER A 4 -15.40 20.23 1.00
N PRO A 5 -15.60 19.23 0.12
CA PRO A 5 -15.53 17.82 0.49
C PRO A 5 -14.15 17.42 1.04
N LEU A 6 -13.13 18.24 0.81
CA LEU A 6 -11.79 18.14 1.38
C LEU A 6 -11.75 18.38 2.91
N ALA A 7 -12.67 19.20 3.45
CA ALA A 7 -12.67 19.58 4.86
C ALA A 7 -13.21 18.47 5.80
N ARG A 8 -13.77 17.38 5.24
CA ARG A 8 -14.28 16.22 5.98
C ARG A 8 -13.42 14.97 5.81
N ILE A 9 -12.23 15.10 5.22
CA ILE A 9 -11.35 13.95 5.04
C ILE A 9 -10.92 13.44 6.42
N PRO A 10 -11.21 12.17 6.77
CA PRO A 10 -10.82 11.62 8.05
C PRO A 10 -9.30 11.32 8.03
N THR A 11 -8.52 12.23 8.63
CA THR A 11 -7.05 12.19 8.61
C THR A 11 -6.47 11.03 9.40
N VAL A 12 -7.05 10.72 10.57
CA VAL A 12 -6.58 9.60 11.42
C VAL A 12 -6.73 8.25 10.70
N PRO A 13 -7.89 7.92 10.12
CA PRO A 13 -8.01 6.67 9.37
C PRO A 13 -7.12 6.57 8.12
N LEU A 14 -6.85 7.70 7.46
CA LEU A 14 -5.85 7.73 6.38
C LEU A 14 -4.45 7.40 6.88
N LEU A 15 -4.03 7.95 8.02
CA LEU A 15 -2.73 7.63 8.61
C LEU A 15 -2.63 6.14 8.97
N VAL A 16 -3.71 5.55 9.50
CA VAL A 16 -3.77 4.10 9.77
C VAL A 16 -3.59 3.29 8.49
N MET A 17 -4.31 3.66 7.42
CA MET A 17 -4.20 3.00 6.10
C MET A 17 -2.77 3.10 5.52
N ILE A 18 -2.13 4.26 5.64
CA ILE A 18 -0.74 4.48 5.20
C ILE A 18 0.21 3.60 6.02
N ALA A 19 0.11 3.65 7.35
CA ALA A 19 0.96 2.88 8.24
C ALA A 19 0.83 1.37 7.97
N LEU A 20 -0.40 0.87 7.84
CA LEU A 20 -0.66 -0.52 7.49
C LEU A 20 -0.01 -0.90 6.16
N THR A 21 -0.16 -0.06 5.14
CA THR A 21 0.41 -0.31 3.81
C THR A 21 1.94 -0.35 3.85
N VAL A 22 2.58 0.53 4.62
CA VAL A 22 4.04 0.51 4.85
C VAL A 22 4.46 -0.77 5.57
N VAL A 23 3.75 -1.18 6.62
CA VAL A 23 4.04 -2.41 7.38
C VAL A 23 3.92 -3.64 6.49
N VAL A 24 2.85 -3.74 5.70
CA VAL A 24 2.63 -4.85 4.76
C VAL A 24 3.71 -4.87 3.68
N ALA A 25 4.03 -3.71 3.10
CA ALA A 25 5.09 -3.60 2.10
C ALA A 25 6.45 -4.05 2.66
N TYR A 26 6.80 -3.59 3.86
CA TYR A 26 8.03 -3.98 4.53
C TYR A 26 8.05 -5.48 4.84
N TRP A 27 6.95 -6.02 5.36
CA TRP A 27 6.81 -7.44 5.68
C TRP A 27 6.93 -8.33 4.44
N LEU A 28 6.25 -7.99 3.34
CA LEU A 28 6.37 -8.71 2.07
C LEU A 28 7.82 -8.71 1.56
N ALA A 29 8.45 -7.54 1.55
CA ALA A 29 9.82 -7.43 1.09
C ALA A 29 10.79 -8.20 2.00
N TRP A 30 10.58 -8.22 3.31
CA TRP A 30 11.36 -9.05 4.24
C TRP A 30 11.09 -10.55 4.04
N ARG A 31 9.84 -10.95 3.83
CA ARG A 31 9.41 -12.35 3.65
C ARG A 31 9.99 -12.98 2.38
N TYR A 32 10.08 -12.21 1.31
CA TYR A 32 10.60 -12.64 0.01
C TYR A 32 12.08 -12.28 -0.23
N ARG A 33 12.78 -11.69 0.76
CA ARG A 33 14.20 -11.28 0.64
C ARG A 33 15.17 -12.41 0.26
N ARG A 34 14.85 -13.67 0.62
CA ARG A 34 15.72 -14.84 0.40
C ARG A 34 15.41 -15.61 -0.89
N SER A 35 14.24 -15.40 -1.47
CA SER A 35 13.77 -16.11 -2.66
C SER A 35 13.11 -15.06 -3.53
N TYR A 36 13.96 -14.33 -4.25
CA TYR A 36 13.52 -13.15 -4.99
C TYR A 36 12.72 -13.60 -6.21
N ASP A 37 11.40 -13.67 -6.02
CA ASP A 37 10.42 -13.94 -7.06
C ASP A 37 9.42 -12.78 -7.09
N PRO A 38 9.58 -11.82 -8.03
CA PRO A 38 8.74 -10.63 -8.09
C PRO A 38 7.27 -10.98 -8.32
N GLN A 39 6.96 -12.12 -8.96
CA GLN A 39 5.58 -12.57 -9.13
C GLN A 39 4.94 -12.94 -7.79
N ARG A 40 5.68 -13.59 -6.87
CA ARG A 40 5.17 -13.92 -5.53
C ARG A 40 4.93 -12.68 -4.69
N LEU A 41 5.80 -11.68 -4.83
CA LEU A 41 5.70 -10.41 -4.14
C LEU A 41 4.50 -9.60 -4.64
N ILE A 42 4.30 -9.49 -5.97
CA ILE A 42 3.11 -8.88 -6.57
C ILE A 42 1.85 -9.63 -6.12
N ARG A 43 1.84 -10.96 -6.20
CA ARG A 43 0.68 -11.78 -5.83
C ARG A 43 0.31 -11.60 -4.36
N GLY A 44 1.28 -11.57 -3.45
CA GLY A 44 1.03 -11.29 -2.04
C GLY A 44 0.47 -9.88 -1.81
N TYR A 45 0.96 -8.89 -2.56
CA TYR A 45 0.44 -7.52 -2.46
C TYR A 45 -0.98 -7.37 -3.04
N VAL A 46 -1.30 -8.10 -4.10
CA VAL A 46 -2.67 -8.18 -4.66
C VAL A 46 -3.62 -8.88 -3.69
N ILE A 47 -3.18 -9.95 -3.00
CA ILE A 47 -3.98 -10.61 -1.96
C ILE A 47 -4.26 -9.68 -0.77
N TYR A 48 -3.38 -8.72 -0.49
CA TYR A 48 -3.62 -7.69 0.52
C TYR A 48 -4.70 -6.67 0.11
N ALA A 49 -4.98 -6.47 -1.19
CA ALA A 49 -5.97 -5.50 -1.67
C ALA A 49 -7.37 -5.65 -1.03
N PRO A 50 -7.99 -6.85 -0.95
CA PRO A 50 -9.28 -7.01 -0.28
C PRO A 50 -9.23 -6.63 1.21
N VAL A 51 -8.15 -6.95 1.93
CA VAL A 51 -7.98 -6.57 3.34
C VAL A 51 -7.92 -5.05 3.49
N ALA A 52 -7.14 -4.37 2.64
CA ALA A 52 -7.03 -2.92 2.63
C ALA A 52 -8.36 -2.24 2.29
N LEU A 53 -9.12 -2.79 1.34
CA LEU A 53 -10.44 -2.27 0.94
C LEU A 53 -11.49 -2.47 2.03
N THR A 54 -11.54 -3.64 2.67
CA THR A 54 -12.46 -3.88 3.79
C THR A 54 -12.16 -2.92 4.94
N LEU A 55 -10.87 -2.72 5.26
CA LEU A 55 -10.49 -1.78 6.32
C LEU A 55 -10.85 -0.33 5.95
N ALA A 56 -10.63 0.08 4.70
CA ALA A 56 -11.02 1.40 4.22
C ALA A 56 -12.53 1.65 4.34
N LEU A 57 -13.36 0.64 4.05
CA LEU A 57 -14.81 0.72 4.21
C LEU A 57 -15.21 0.87 5.68
N LEU A 58 -14.63 0.08 6.59
CA LEU A 58 -14.88 0.18 8.03
C LEU A 58 -14.49 1.54 8.61
N LEU A 59 -13.40 2.10 8.10
CA LEU A 59 -12.85 3.38 8.49
C LEU A 59 -13.49 4.57 7.77
N GLN A 60 -14.49 4.33 6.92
CA GLN A 60 -15.18 5.35 6.12
C GLN A 60 -14.22 6.20 5.27
N VAL A 61 -13.10 5.61 4.85
CA VAL A 61 -12.12 6.27 3.97
C VAL A 61 -12.68 6.31 2.57
N GLN A 62 -12.53 7.45 1.89
CA GLN A 62 -12.92 7.57 0.49
C GLN A 62 -12.18 6.54 -0.37
N LEU A 63 -12.92 5.80 -1.19
CA LEU A 63 -12.38 4.71 -2.01
C LEU A 63 -11.20 5.16 -2.88
N VAL A 64 -11.27 6.37 -3.45
CA VAL A 64 -10.18 6.94 -4.26
C VAL A 64 -8.87 7.09 -3.47
N LEU A 65 -8.95 7.46 -2.18
CA LEU A 65 -7.78 7.57 -1.31
C LEU A 65 -7.24 6.21 -0.91
N ALA A 66 -8.12 5.24 -0.66
CA ALA A 66 -7.72 3.87 -0.37
C ALA A 66 -6.98 3.23 -1.56
N ILE A 67 -7.49 3.42 -2.78
CA ILE A 67 -6.82 2.99 -4.01
C ILE A 67 -5.49 3.72 -4.19
N GLY A 68 -5.45 5.03 -3.96
CA GLY A 68 -4.22 5.83 -4.04
C GLY A 68 -3.13 5.34 -3.08
N ILE A 69 -3.47 5.07 -1.82
CA ILE A 69 -2.55 4.51 -0.82
C ILE A 69 -2.07 3.12 -1.25
N TRP A 70 -2.97 2.27 -1.74
CA TRP A 70 -2.62 0.94 -2.21
C TRP A 70 -1.67 0.98 -3.42
N LEU A 71 -1.90 1.87 -4.39
CA LEU A 71 -1.00 2.08 -5.53
C LEU A 71 0.35 2.66 -5.10
N ALA A 72 0.37 3.60 -4.15
CA ALA A 72 1.61 4.15 -3.61
C ALA A 72 2.47 3.06 -2.97
N GLY A 73 1.88 2.17 -2.18
CA GLY A 73 2.59 1.02 -1.62
C GLY A 73 3.13 0.07 -2.71
N ALA A 74 2.35 -0.18 -3.78
CA ALA A 74 2.84 -0.95 -4.92
C ALA A 74 4.06 -0.29 -5.58
N GLY A 75 4.04 1.03 -5.76
CA GLY A 75 5.17 1.81 -6.24
C GLY A 75 6.41 1.68 -5.36
N VAL A 76 6.26 1.75 -4.03
CA VAL A 76 7.37 1.54 -3.08
C VAL A 76 7.95 0.13 -3.17
N LEU A 77 7.11 -0.90 -3.31
CA LEU A 77 7.61 -2.25 -3.54
C LEU A 77 8.34 -2.36 -4.89
N ALA A 78 7.83 -1.73 -5.95
CA ALA A 78 8.42 -1.76 -7.28
C ALA A 78 9.79 -1.07 -7.33
N THR A 79 9.95 0.09 -6.70
CA THR A 79 11.22 0.84 -6.65
C THR A 79 12.27 0.13 -5.82
N ARG A 80 11.89 -0.40 -4.65
CA ARG A 80 12.79 -1.25 -3.85
C ARG A 80 13.18 -2.50 -4.63
N SER A 81 12.23 -3.05 -5.39
CA SER A 81 12.49 -4.22 -6.20
C SER A 81 13.62 -3.96 -7.18
N ASN A 82 13.52 -2.85 -7.91
CA ASN A 82 14.47 -2.42 -8.91
C ASN A 82 15.89 -2.19 -8.32
N HIS A 83 16.01 -1.50 -7.19
CA HIS A 83 17.32 -1.16 -6.63
C HIS A 83 18.18 -2.39 -6.32
N TYR A 84 17.59 -3.44 -5.73
CA TYR A 84 18.31 -4.70 -5.46
C TYR A 84 18.63 -5.53 -6.71
N PHE A 85 17.99 -5.26 -7.85
CA PHE A 85 18.17 -6.03 -9.09
C PHE A 85 19.22 -5.45 -10.03
N TYR A 86 19.38 -4.13 -10.05
CA TYR A 86 20.24 -3.45 -11.02
C TYR A 86 21.62 -3.09 -10.48
N GLU A 87 21.91 -3.35 -9.21
CA GLU A 87 23.21 -3.07 -8.59
C GLU A 87 24.26 -4.17 -8.86
N HIS A 88 23.92 -5.19 -9.67
CA HIS A 88 24.82 -6.27 -10.09
C HIS A 88 24.93 -6.44 -11.61
N ARG A 89 24.77 -5.36 -12.39
CA ARG A 89 25.20 -5.32 -13.80
C ARG A 89 26.27 -4.28 -14.02
#